data_AF-A0A536DR87-F1
#
_entry.id   AF-A0A536DR87-F1
#
_cell.length_a   1.000
_cell.length_b   1.000
_cell.length_c   1.000
_cell.angle_alpha   90.00
_cell.angle_beta   90.00
_cell.angle_gamma   90.00
#
_symmetry.space_group_name_H-M   'P 1'
#
loop_
_entity.id
_entity.type
_entity.pdbx_description
1 polymer ?
#
loop_
_entity_poly.entity_id
_entity_poly.type
_entity_poly.pdbx_seq_one_letter_code
_entity_poly.pdbx_strand_id
1 'polypeptide(L)'
;MGHLTGSVWVRTILGLLVAATLLALVLLRTDLDETVDALGEANFAYLPPAMLVFALAVWFQALRWRYLLKPLTDIPARRLYPVVFVGHLANSLV
;
A
#
# COMPACT_ATOMS: atom_id res chain seq x y z
N MET A 1 -25.85 25.27 -3.55
CA MET A 1 -24.44 24.80 -3.53
C MET A 1 -23.94 24.79 -2.08
N GLY A 2 -24.49 23.94 -1.19
CA GLY A 2 -24.19 24.05 0.25
C GLY A 2 -24.57 22.88 1.17
N HIS A 3 -25.09 21.76 0.65
CA HIS A 3 -25.57 20.64 1.49
C HIS A 3 -24.71 19.37 1.43
N LEU A 4 -23.66 19.34 0.59
CA LEU A 4 -22.85 18.13 0.36
C LEU A 4 -21.57 18.07 1.22
N THR A 5 -21.17 19.17 1.86
CA THR A 5 -19.92 19.22 2.63
C THR A 5 -20.03 18.48 3.96
N GLY A 6 -21.18 18.57 4.64
CA GLY A 6 -21.35 18.00 6.00
C GLY A 6 -21.10 16.49 6.07
N SER A 7 -21.54 15.73 5.07
CA SER A 7 -21.39 14.26 5.06
C SER A 7 -19.94 13.80 4.86
N VAL A 8 -19.11 14.57 4.13
CA VAL A 8 -17.71 14.21 3.89
C VAL A 8 -16.89 14.44 5.15
N TRP A 9 -17.11 15.56 5.85
CA TRP A 9 -16.45 15.85 7.12
C TRP A 9 -16.76 14.79 8.18
N VAL A 10 -18.01 14.33 8.27
CA VAL A 10 -18.40 13.26 9.21
C VAL A 10 -17.67 11.95 8.89
N ARG A 11 -17.59 11.56 7.60
CA ARG A 11 -16.85 10.34 7.19
C ARG A 11 -15.36 10.43 7.52
N THR A 12 -14.73 11.58 7.26
CA THR A 12 -13.32 11.79 7.54
C THR A 12 -13.03 11.79 9.04
N ILE A 13 -13.88 12.46 9.85
CA ILE A 13 -13.74 12.48 11.30
C ILE A 13 -13.94 11.08 11.89
N LEU A 14 -14.93 10.31 11.43
CA LEU A 14 -15.13 8.93 11.85
C LEU A 14 -13.91 8.06 11.51
N GLY A 15 -13.40 8.15 10.28
CA GLY A 15 -12.19 7.43 9.87
C GLY A 15 -10.97 7.81 10.73
N LEU A 16 -10.79 9.10 11.00
CA LEU A 16 -9.71 9.60 11.84
C LEU A 16 -9.84 9.13 13.29
N LEU A 17 -11.05 9.12 13.85
CA LEU A 17 -11.30 8.67 15.21
C LEU A 17 -11.00 7.18 15.35
N VAL A 18 -11.47 6.36 14.40
CA VAL A 18 -11.16 4.92 14.36
C VAL A 18 -9.67 4.69 14.23
N ALA A 19 -8.98 5.39 13.31
CA ALA A 19 -7.54 5.29 13.16
C ALA A 19 -6.81 5.67 14.46
N ALA A 20 -7.19 6.78 15.09
CA ALA A 20 -6.60 7.24 16.36
C ALA A 20 -6.84 6.25 17.50
N THR A 21 -8.04 5.66 17.62
CA THR A 21 -8.34 4.66 18.65
C THR A 21 -7.52 3.39 18.44
N LEU A 22 -7.42 2.88 17.20
CA LEU A 22 -6.60 1.70 16.90
C LEU A 22 -5.12 1.97 17.20
N LEU A 23 -4.62 3.15 16.82
CA LEU A 23 -3.23 3.55 17.06
C LEU A 23 -2.96 3.67 18.58
N ALA A 24 -3.89 4.27 19.33
CA ALA A 24 -3.79 4.33 20.79
C ALA A 24 -3.81 2.94 21.44
N LEU A 25 -4.68 2.03 20.97
CA LEU A 25 -4.72 0.65 21.49
C LEU A 25 -3.39 -0.08 21.25
N VAL A 26 -2.80 0.06 20.06
CA VAL A 26 -1.48 -0.52 19.77
C VAL A 26 -0.41 0.07 20.69
N LEU A 27 -0.35 1.40 20.83
CA LEU A 27 0.64 2.03 21.70
C LEU A 27 0.48 1.69 23.19
N LEU A 28 -0.73 1.42 23.66
CA LEU A 28 -0.98 1.00 25.05
C LEU A 28 -0.72 -0.49 25.29
N ARG A 29 -0.84 -1.34 24.27
CA ARG A 29 -0.67 -2.80 24.38
C ARG A 29 0.73 -3.28 24.00
N THR A 30 1.45 -2.50 23.20
CA THR A 30 2.73 -2.88 22.64
C THR A 30 3.84 -2.15 23.38
N ASP A 31 4.73 -2.90 24.02
CA ASP A 31 6.01 -2.37 24.49
C ASP A 31 6.84 -1.98 23.27
N LEU A 32 7.00 -0.68 23.08
CA LEU A 32 7.74 -0.10 21.96
C LEU A 32 9.22 -0.53 22.01
N ASP A 33 9.78 -0.68 23.21
CA ASP A 33 11.15 -1.16 23.40
C ASP A 33 11.31 -2.61 22.95
N GLU A 34 10.41 -3.51 23.34
CA GLU A 34 10.43 -4.92 22.91
C GLU A 34 10.20 -5.06 21.39
N THR A 35 9.40 -4.17 20.81
CA THR A 35 9.16 -4.13 19.36
C THR A 35 10.38 -3.65 18.58
N VAL A 36 11.11 -2.66 19.09
CA VAL A 36 12.34 -2.14 18.48
C VAL A 36 13.48 -3.17 18.61
N ASP A 37 13.61 -3.83 19.75
CA ASP A 37 14.57 -4.93 19.94
C ASP A 37 14.25 -6.12 19.02
N ALA A 38 12.98 -6.51 18.90
CA ALA A 38 12.55 -7.53 17.94
C ALA A 38 12.76 -7.13 16.47
N LEU A 39 12.67 -5.83 16.15
CA LEU A 39 13.06 -5.29 14.84
C LEU A 39 14.57 -5.31 14.61
N GLY A 40 15.37 -5.15 15.66
CA GLY A 40 16.84 -5.25 15.62
C GLY A 40 17.33 -6.69 15.46
N GLU A 41 16.65 -7.64 16.08
CA GLU A 41 16.86 -9.09 15.89
C GLU A 41 16.22 -9.63 14.61
N ALA A 42 15.32 -8.86 13.97
CA ALA A 42 14.70 -9.26 12.73
C ALA A 42 15.77 -9.50 11.67
N ASN A 43 15.82 -10.73 11.18
CA ASN A 43 16.87 -11.16 10.27
C ASN A 43 16.69 -10.45 8.92
N PHE A 44 17.44 -9.37 8.70
CA PHE A 44 17.44 -8.59 7.46
C PHE A 44 17.78 -9.41 6.20
N ALA A 45 18.22 -10.66 6.36
CA ALA A 45 18.36 -11.63 5.29
C ALA A 45 17.03 -11.93 4.55
N TYR A 46 15.87 -11.68 5.17
CA TYR A 46 14.56 -11.84 4.51
C TYR A 46 14.13 -10.62 3.67
N LEU A 47 14.80 -9.48 3.81
CA LEU A 47 14.49 -8.27 3.02
C LEU A 47 14.75 -8.49 1.52
N PRO A 48 15.93 -8.98 1.09
CA PRO A 48 16.22 -9.23 -0.32
C PRO A 48 15.22 -10.19 -1.01
N PRO A 49 14.88 -11.37 -0.46
CA PRO A 49 13.90 -12.26 -1.08
C PRO A 49 12.50 -11.64 -1.08
N ALA A 50 12.10 -10.91 -0.03
CA ALA A 50 10.83 -10.21 -0.01
C ALA A 50 10.73 -9.13 -1.11
N MET A 51 11.81 -8.36 -1.32
CA MET A 51 11.88 -7.37 -2.41
C MET A 51 11.80 -8.03 -3.78
N LEU A 52 12.46 -9.18 -3.98
CA LEU A 52 12.36 -9.94 -5.23
C LEU A 52 10.94 -10.45 -5.47
N VAL A 53 10.28 -11.00 -4.45
CA VAL A 53 8.88 -11.45 -4.55
C VAL A 53 7.95 -10.28 -4.86
N PHE A 54 8.15 -9.12 -4.24
CA PHE A 54 7.37 -7.91 -4.52
C PHE A 54 7.57 -7.43 -5.97
N ALA A 55 8.82 -7.36 -6.45
CA ALA A 55 9.10 -7.00 -7.83
C ALA A 55 8.46 -7.97 -8.83
N LEU A 56 8.49 -9.27 -8.53
CA LEU A 56 7.81 -10.29 -9.32
C LEU A 56 6.28 -10.11 -9.29
N ALA A 57 5.69 -9.81 -8.14
CA ALA A 57 4.25 -9.59 -8.01
C ALA A 57 3.79 -8.40 -8.88
N VAL A 58 4.52 -7.28 -8.84
CA VAL A 58 4.26 -6.12 -9.71
C VAL A 58 4.45 -6.51 -11.18
N TRP A 59 5.46 -7.33 -11.50
CA TRP A 59 5.71 -7.78 -12.87
C TRP A 59 4.55 -8.64 -13.40
N PHE A 60 4.05 -9.57 -12.61
CA PHE A 60 2.87 -10.37 -12.95
C PHE A 60 1.63 -9.51 -13.13
N GLN A 61 1.45 -8.51 -12.28
CA GLN A 61 0.37 -7.54 -12.45
C GLN A 61 0.50 -6.80 -13.78
N ALA A 62 1.67 -6.23 -14.09
CA ALA A 62 1.91 -5.54 -15.36
C ALA A 62 1.69 -6.46 -16.57
N LEU A 63 2.08 -7.74 -16.48
CA LEU A 63 1.84 -8.74 -17.50
C LEU A 63 0.33 -9.04 -17.66
N ARG A 64 -0.40 -9.17 -16.55
CA ARG A 64 -1.86 -9.35 -16.55
C ARG A 64 -2.56 -8.19 -17.25
N TRP A 65 -2.17 -6.95 -16.93
CA TRP A 65 -2.71 -5.75 -17.59
C TRP A 65 -2.35 -5.69 -19.07
N ARG A 66 -1.13 -6.10 -19.46
CA ARG A 66 -0.77 -6.24 -20.88
C ARG A 66 -1.67 -7.23 -21.61
N TYR A 67 -1.94 -8.40 -21.03
CA TYR A 67 -2.84 -9.39 -21.64
C TYR A 67 -4.26 -8.85 -21.80
N LEU A 68 -4.77 -8.12 -20.80
CA LEU A 68 -6.08 -7.47 -20.85
C LEU A 68 -6.16 -6.34 -21.88
N LEU A 69 -5.07 -5.57 -22.07
CA LEU A 69 -4.99 -4.44 -22.99
C LEU A 69 -4.58 -4.82 -24.42
N LYS A 70 -4.14 -6.07 -24.64
CA LYS A 70 -3.78 -6.61 -25.96
C LYS A 70 -4.85 -6.39 -27.06
N PRO A 71 -6.17 -6.42 -26.78
CA PRO A 71 -7.18 -6.09 -27.78
C PRO A 71 -7.25 -4.61 -28.19
N LEU A 72 -6.72 -3.71 -27.34
CA LEU A 72 -6.85 -2.26 -27.49
C LEU A 72 -5.56 -1.62 -28.01
N THR A 73 -4.38 -2.07 -27.56
CA THR A 73 -3.08 -1.51 -27.94
C THR A 73 -1.94 -2.43 -27.47
N ASP A 74 -0.97 -2.73 -28.34
CA ASP A 74 0.20 -3.56 -28.00
C ASP A 74 1.33 -2.72 -27.38
N ILE A 75 1.19 -2.37 -26.09
CA ILE A 75 2.26 -1.71 -25.32
C ILE A 75 3.18 -2.77 -24.67
N PRO A 76 4.51 -2.65 -24.81
CA PRO A 76 5.44 -3.56 -24.16
C PRO A 76 5.34 -3.46 -22.62
N ALA A 77 5.26 -4.61 -21.94
CA ALA A 77 5.12 -4.71 -20.48
C ALA A 77 6.18 -3.90 -19.70
N ARG A 78 7.38 -3.75 -20.28
CA ARG A 78 8.49 -2.97 -19.72
C ARG A 78 8.19 -1.47 -19.60
N ARG A 79 7.29 -0.92 -20.42
CA ARG A 79 6.78 0.47 -20.29
C ARG A 79 5.60 0.56 -19.32
N LEU A 80 4.81 -0.51 -19.20
CA LEU A 80 3.65 -0.57 -18.32
C LEU A 80 4.03 -0.77 -16.84
N TYR A 81 5.15 -1.45 -16.60
CA TYR A 81 5.69 -1.71 -15.27
C TYR A 81 5.84 -0.45 -14.39
N PRO A 82 6.54 0.63 -14.79
CA PRO A 82 6.67 1.83 -13.96
C PRO A 82 5.32 2.53 -13.72
N VAL A 83 4.38 2.47 -14.68
CA VAL A 83 3.05 3.07 -14.52
C VAL A 83 2.23 2.32 -13.48
N VAL A 84 2.23 0.99 -13.53
CA VAL A 84 1.55 0.14 -12.53
C VAL A 84 2.20 0.30 -11.16
N PHE A 85 3.52 0.42 -11.11
CA PHE A 85 4.27 0.64 -9.87
C PHE A 85 3.89 1.97 -9.23
N VAL A 86 3.90 3.07 -9.99
CA VAL A 86 3.46 4.39 -9.50
C VAL A 86 1.99 4.36 -9.09
N GLY A 87 1.13 3.65 -9.83
CA GLY A 87 -0.27 3.45 -9.45
C GLY A 87 -0.42 2.71 -8.11
N HIS A 88 0.40 1.68 -7.86
CA HIS A 88 0.37 0.95 -6.58
C HIS A 88 0.90 1.82 -5.43
N LEU A 89 1.95 2.60 -5.66
CA LEU A 89 2.47 3.56 -4.67
C LEU A 89 1.45 4.65 -4.35
N ALA A 90 0.81 5.23 -5.37
CA ALA A 90 -0.23 6.25 -5.19
C ALA A 90 -1.45 5.68 -4.47
N ASN A 91 -1.89 4.47 -4.82
CA ASN A 91 -2.99 3.78 -4.15
C ASN A 91 -2.67 3.43 -2.69
N SER A 92 -1.40 3.26 -2.34
CA SER A 92 -1.00 3.01 -0.95
C SER A 92 -0.96 4.28 -0.11
N LEU A 93 -0.92 5.45 -0.76
CA LEU A 93 -0.80 6.76 -0.12
C LEU A 93 -2.14 7.50 0.03
N VAL A 94 -3.12 7.16 -0.82
CA VAL A 94 -4.49 7.71 -0.83
C VAL A 94 -5.41 6.83 -0.01
#